data_AF-A0A9W7YUY2-F1
#
_entry.id   AF-A0A9W7YUY2-F1
#
_cell.length_a   1.000
_cell.length_b   1.000
_cell.length_c   1.000
_cell.angle_alpha   90.00
_cell.angle_beta   90.00
_cell.angle_gamma   90.00
#
_symmetry.space_group_name_H-M   'P 1'
#
loop_
_entity.id
_entity.type
_entity.pdbx_description
1 polymer ?
#
loop_
_entity_poly.entity_id
_entity_poly.type
_entity_poly.pdbx_seq_one_letter_code
_entity_poly.pdbx_strand_id
1 'polypeptide(L)'
;MTVEYEEILDMCNFNHTYVLCVLVVIWTIWAYTAVMSWKMRKIPFCFNERVEIFATFGILLIVSLLNSMCLLVISIYPASLGWRTALVYTNHVGASIGYWVVMWEPTYACMFHRDEYFQYWINILKEDQMEREYEYSSNLNTDTTLNLIEYPDIPYKAHSTHGSTLGSTAISDIYTTDHGN
;
A
#
# COMPACT_ATOMS: atom_id res chain seq x y z
N MET A 1 12.29 10.45 37.57
CA MET A 1 12.49 9.01 37.80
C MET A 1 11.37 8.28 37.10
N THR A 2 11.69 7.40 36.15
CA THR A 2 10.71 6.87 35.17
C THR A 2 10.41 5.39 35.32
N VAL A 3 11.12 4.68 36.20
CA VAL A 3 10.93 3.25 36.43
C VAL A 3 11.12 2.98 37.92
N GLU A 4 10.09 2.44 38.56
CA GLU A 4 10.17 1.83 39.88
C GLU A 4 10.15 0.32 39.69
N TYR A 5 11.12 -0.38 40.28
CA TYR A 5 11.19 -1.83 40.20
C TYR A 5 10.40 -2.43 41.37
N GLU A 6 9.45 -3.31 41.06
CA GLU A 6 8.61 -3.96 42.05
C GLU A 6 9.02 -5.42 42.22
N GLU A 7 9.72 -5.72 43.31
CA GLU A 7 10.33 -7.02 43.60
C GLU A 7 9.32 -8.18 43.67
N ILE A 8 8.06 -7.89 44.02
CA ILE A 8 7.01 -8.91 44.18
C ILE A 8 6.60 -9.50 42.82
N LEU A 9 6.66 -8.69 41.76
CA LEU A 9 6.30 -9.12 40.41
C LEU A 9 7.50 -9.33 39.49
N ASP A 10 8.72 -8.93 39.89
CA ASP A 10 9.91 -8.86 39.04
C ASP A 10 9.61 -8.04 37.76
N MET A 11 8.99 -6.87 37.97
CA MET A 11 8.54 -6.00 36.89
C MET A 11 8.88 -4.54 37.13
N CYS A 12 9.23 -3.86 36.04
CA CYS A 12 9.39 -2.42 35.98
C CYS A 12 8.03 -1.76 35.82
N ASN A 13 7.58 -1.04 36.85
CA ASN A 13 6.39 -0.20 36.75
C ASN A 13 6.74 1.10 36.02
N PHE A 14 6.03 1.39 34.94
CA PHE A 14 6.22 2.60 34.15
C PHE A 14 5.27 3.69 34.62
N ASN A 15 5.77 4.91 34.76
CA ASN A 15 4.91 6.06 35.03
C ASN A 15 3.87 6.23 33.90
N HIS A 16 2.59 6.38 34.24
CA HIS A 16 1.51 6.63 33.28
C HIS A 16 1.81 7.80 32.32
N THR A 17 2.50 8.84 32.81
CA THR A 17 2.93 9.98 32.00
C THR A 17 3.88 9.54 30.89
N TYR A 18 4.81 8.64 31.20
CA TYR A 18 5.75 8.10 30.21
C TYR A 18 5.03 7.26 29.15
N VAL A 19 4.10 6.39 29.58
CA VAL A 19 3.28 5.58 28.66
C VAL A 19 2.48 6.49 27.71
N LEU A 20 1.87 7.55 28.24
CA LEU A 20 1.13 8.53 27.43
C LEU A 20 2.05 9.22 26.42
N CYS A 21 3.25 9.67 26.82
CA CYS A 21 4.21 10.30 25.92
C CYS A 21 4.61 9.35 24.77
N VAL A 22 4.89 8.08 25.08
CA VAL A 22 5.25 7.07 24.06
C VAL A 22 4.09 6.84 23.11
N LEU A 23 2.86 6.74 23.61
CA LEU A 23 1.67 6.60 22.78
C LEU A 23 1.51 7.80 21.83
N VAL A 24 1.67 9.03 22.32
CA VAL A 24 1.59 10.24 21.48
C VAL A 24 2.62 10.20 20.35
N VAL A 25 3.86 9.79 20.62
CA VAL A 25 4.90 9.65 19.59
C VAL A 25 4.50 8.61 18.55
N ILE A 26 4.02 7.44 18.98
CA ILE A 26 3.56 6.36 18.08
C ILE A 26 2.42 6.86 17.19
N TRP A 27 1.39 7.49 17.77
CA TRP A 27 0.26 8.05 17.01
C TRP A 27 0.69 9.16 16.05
N THR A 28 1.69 9.95 16.40
CA THR A 28 2.25 10.99 15.52
C THR A 28 2.95 10.36 14.31
N ILE A 29 3.73 9.30 14.52
CA ILE A 29 4.37 8.55 13.43
C ILE A 29 3.30 7.95 12.52
N TRP A 30 2.25 7.35 13.08
CA TRP A 30 1.12 6.81 12.30
C TRP A 30 0.40 7.86 11.48
N ALA A 31 0.13 9.03 12.07
CA ALA A 31 -0.48 10.15 11.36
C ALA A 31 0.40 10.63 10.21
N TYR A 32 1.72 10.72 10.44
CA TYR A 32 2.68 11.08 9.39
C TYR A 32 2.68 10.05 8.25
N THR A 33 2.76 8.75 8.56
CA THR A 33 2.69 7.68 7.56
C THR A 33 1.39 7.74 6.75
N ALA A 34 0.24 7.96 7.41
CA ALA A 34 -1.04 8.13 6.73
C ALA A 34 -1.06 9.33 5.78
N VAL A 35 -0.47 10.46 6.18
CA VAL A 35 -0.34 11.65 5.33
C VAL A 35 0.58 11.38 4.14
N MET A 36 1.70 10.70 4.34
CA MET A 36 2.62 10.34 3.25
C MET A 36 1.96 9.39 2.26
N SER A 37 1.30 8.33 2.74
CA SER A 37 0.53 7.42 1.88
C SER A 37 -0.59 8.15 1.13
N TRP A 38 -1.26 9.11 1.77
CA TRP A 38 -2.25 9.95 1.08
C TRP A 38 -1.64 10.81 -0.02
N LYS A 39 -0.43 11.34 0.17
CA LYS A 39 0.29 12.08 -0.87
C LYS A 39 0.73 11.17 -2.02
N MET A 40 1.16 9.94 -1.73
CA MET A 40 1.61 8.98 -2.73
C MET A 40 0.47 8.51 -3.67
N ARG A 41 -0.80 8.58 -3.24
CA ARG A 41 -1.98 8.28 -4.08
C ARG A 41 -2.04 9.01 -5.43
N LYS A 42 -1.31 10.11 -5.60
CA LYS A 42 -1.26 10.85 -6.87
C LYS A 42 -0.44 10.15 -7.95
N ILE A 43 0.43 9.23 -7.57
CA ILE A 43 1.22 8.45 -8.52
C ILE A 43 0.39 7.20 -8.84
N PRO A 44 -0.01 6.98 -10.11
CA PRO A 44 -0.80 5.81 -10.51
C PRO A 44 0.04 4.52 -10.54
N PHE A 45 1.02 4.40 -9.64
CA PHE A 45 2.04 3.37 -9.72
C PHE A 45 1.50 2.06 -9.15
N CYS A 46 1.14 1.16 -10.08
CA CYS A 46 0.99 -0.27 -9.88
C CYS A 46 -0.14 -0.74 -8.94
N PHE A 47 -1.05 -1.53 -9.51
CA PHE A 47 -2.09 -2.32 -8.83
C PHE A 47 -3.27 -1.52 -8.29
N ASN A 48 -4.33 -2.21 -7.90
CA ASN A 48 -5.56 -1.63 -7.35
C ASN A 48 -5.33 -1.09 -5.91
N GLU A 49 -4.23 -0.36 -5.75
CA GLU A 49 -3.50 0.02 -4.54
C GLU A 49 -4.39 0.72 -3.53
N ARG A 50 -5.42 1.44 -4.01
CA ARG A 50 -6.31 2.23 -3.14
C ARG A 50 -7.06 1.37 -2.14
N VAL A 51 -7.55 0.20 -2.57
CA VAL A 51 -8.33 -0.68 -1.71
C VAL A 51 -7.42 -1.39 -0.72
N GLU A 52 -6.27 -1.89 -1.18
CA GLU A 52 -5.30 -2.61 -0.36
C GLU A 52 -4.65 -1.71 0.69
N ILE A 53 -4.27 -0.49 0.32
CA ILE A 53 -3.77 0.52 1.26
C ILE A 53 -4.82 0.80 2.32
N PHE A 54 -6.07 1.07 1.94
CA PHE A 54 -7.13 1.36 2.91
C PHE A 54 -7.42 0.17 3.83
N ALA A 55 -7.44 -1.06 3.29
CA ALA A 55 -7.60 -2.28 4.08
C ALA A 55 -6.46 -2.44 5.09
N THR A 56 -5.22 -2.23 4.65
CA THR A 56 -4.01 -2.33 5.49
C THR A 56 -4.00 -1.27 6.58
N PHE A 57 -4.32 -0.01 6.25
CA PHE A 57 -4.46 1.07 7.24
C PHE A 57 -5.58 0.78 8.25
N GLY A 58 -6.69 0.21 7.79
CA GLY A 58 -7.80 -0.20 8.67
C GLY A 58 -7.36 -1.23 9.70
N ILE A 59 -6.67 -2.29 9.27
CA ILE A 59 -6.13 -3.33 10.15
C ILE A 59 -5.15 -2.72 11.17
N LEU A 60 -4.21 -1.90 10.70
CA LEU A 60 -3.20 -1.26 11.54
C LEU A 60 -3.80 -0.31 12.57
N LEU A 61 -4.86 0.42 12.20
CA LEU A 61 -5.59 1.31 13.10
C LEU A 61 -6.31 0.52 14.20
N ILE A 62 -6.98 -0.58 13.85
CA ILE A 62 -7.66 -1.45 14.82
C ILE A 62 -6.65 -2.03 15.82
N VAL A 63 -5.53 -2.57 15.33
CA VAL A 63 -4.46 -3.15 16.17
C VAL A 63 -3.85 -2.08 17.08
N SER A 64 -3.59 -0.88 16.56
CA SER A 64 -3.04 0.23 17.34
C SER A 64 -3.99 0.75 18.42
N LEU A 65 -5.31 0.78 18.13
CA LEU A 65 -6.33 1.11 19.12
C LEU A 65 -6.39 0.05 20.22
N LEU A 66 -6.38 -1.24 19.88
CA LEU A 66 -6.37 -2.32 20.86
C LEU A 66 -5.12 -2.25 21.75
N ASN A 67 -3.94 -2.04 21.18
CA ASN A 67 -2.70 -1.80 21.92
C ASN A 67 -2.82 -0.61 22.88
N SER A 68 -3.33 0.52 22.40
CA SER A 68 -3.50 1.72 23.21
C SER A 68 -4.50 1.50 24.35
N MET A 69 -5.62 0.82 24.08
CA MET A 69 -6.63 0.50 25.08
C MET A 69 -6.09 -0.47 26.14
N CYS A 70 -5.39 -1.53 25.75
CA CYS A 70 -4.77 -2.46 26.70
C CYS A 70 -3.77 -1.75 27.62
N LEU A 71 -2.97 -0.82 27.08
CA LEU A 71 -1.98 -0.07 27.87
C LEU A 71 -2.61 0.98 28.81
N LEU A 72 -3.72 1.61 28.41
CA LEU A 72 -4.34 2.69 29.19
C LEU A 72 -5.39 2.20 30.19
N VAL A 73 -6.17 1.18 29.82
CA VAL A 73 -7.33 0.72 30.63
C VAL A 73 -6.92 -0.36 31.63
N ILE A 74 -5.97 -1.23 31.27
CA ILE A 74 -5.62 -2.39 32.08
C ILE A 74 -4.34 -2.10 32.87
N SER A 75 -4.47 -1.60 34.10
CA SER A 75 -3.33 -1.37 34.99
C SER A 75 -2.56 -2.66 35.35
N ILE A 76 -3.24 -3.81 35.29
CA ILE A 76 -2.67 -5.16 35.55
C ILE A 76 -2.06 -5.77 34.28
N TYR A 77 -2.00 -5.03 33.17
CA TYR A 77 -1.43 -5.49 31.91
C TYR A 77 0.00 -6.08 32.04
N PRO A 78 0.98 -5.42 32.70
CA PRO A 78 2.33 -5.97 32.78
C PRO A 78 2.37 -7.30 33.57
N ALA A 79 1.53 -7.39 34.61
CA ALA A 79 1.45 -8.54 35.51
C ALA A 79 0.83 -9.79 34.85
N SER A 80 -0.08 -9.60 33.91
CA SER A 80 -0.82 -10.70 33.31
C SER A 80 -0.12 -11.27 32.07
N LEU A 81 0.43 -12.48 32.20
CA LEU A 81 0.98 -13.24 31.07
C LEU A 81 -0.05 -13.43 29.94
N GLY A 82 -1.32 -13.66 30.30
CA GLY A 82 -2.41 -13.86 29.33
C GLY A 82 -2.61 -12.64 28.44
N TRP A 83 -2.72 -11.44 29.02
CA TRP A 83 -2.91 -10.20 28.25
C TRP A 83 -1.71 -9.88 27.35
N ARG A 84 -0.48 -10.05 27.86
CA ARG A 84 0.74 -9.84 27.07
C ARG A 84 0.80 -10.78 25.87
N THR A 85 0.50 -12.06 26.10
CA THR A 85 0.51 -13.08 25.06
C THR A 85 -0.57 -12.81 24.01
N ALA A 86 -1.80 -12.49 24.45
CA ALA A 86 -2.89 -12.12 23.56
C ALA A 86 -2.52 -10.91 22.69
N LEU A 87 -1.92 -9.87 23.27
CA LEU A 87 -1.53 -8.67 22.54
C LEU A 87 -0.46 -8.97 21.48
N VAL A 88 0.56 -9.77 21.83
CA VAL A 88 1.59 -10.20 20.88
C VAL A 88 0.97 -11.02 19.75
N TYR A 89 0.06 -11.94 20.05
CA TYR A 89 -0.64 -12.70 19.02
C TYR A 89 -1.49 -11.80 18.11
N THR A 90 -2.25 -10.85 18.66
CA THR A 90 -3.03 -9.89 17.86
C THR A 90 -2.13 -9.06 16.94
N ASN A 91 -0.98 -8.59 17.45
CA ASN A 91 0.00 -7.87 16.64
C ASN A 91 0.57 -8.74 15.51
N HIS A 92 0.92 -9.99 15.83
CA HIS A 92 1.48 -10.93 14.86
C HIS A 92 0.46 -11.30 13.76
N VAL A 93 -0.77 -11.60 14.15
CA VAL A 93 -1.86 -11.91 13.20
C VAL A 93 -2.19 -10.69 12.35
N GLY A 94 -2.31 -9.50 12.95
CA GLY A 94 -2.58 -8.26 12.23
C GLY A 94 -1.50 -7.92 11.21
N ALA A 95 -0.23 -8.04 11.60
CA ALA A 95 0.91 -7.85 10.70
C ALA A 95 0.94 -8.89 9.57
N SER A 96 0.64 -10.15 9.88
CA SER A 96 0.60 -11.24 8.89
C SER A 96 -0.51 -11.04 7.86
N ILE A 97 -1.72 -10.66 8.31
CA ILE A 97 -2.83 -10.36 7.41
C ILE A 97 -2.49 -9.14 6.56
N GLY A 98 -1.96 -8.07 7.15
CA GLY A 98 -1.54 -6.87 6.41
C GLY A 98 -0.49 -7.18 5.35
N TYR A 99 0.51 -7.99 5.69
CA TYR A 99 1.53 -8.47 4.75
C TYR A 99 0.90 -9.22 3.58
N TRP A 100 0.03 -10.20 3.85
CA TRP A 100 -0.62 -10.98 2.80
C TRP A 100 -1.57 -10.15 1.95
N VAL A 101 -2.28 -9.18 2.52
CA VAL A 101 -3.15 -8.27 1.74
C VAL A 101 -2.35 -7.51 0.69
N VAL A 102 -1.15 -7.01 1.03
CA VAL A 102 -0.28 -6.28 0.09
C VAL A 102 0.46 -7.21 -0.87
N MET A 103 0.93 -8.36 -0.38
CA MET A 103 1.81 -9.24 -1.16
C MET A 103 1.06 -10.28 -1.99
N TRP A 104 -0.24 -10.48 -1.78
CA TRP A 104 -0.97 -11.54 -2.46
C TRP A 104 -1.03 -11.37 -3.97
N GLU A 105 -1.40 -10.18 -4.47
CA GLU A 105 -1.48 -9.91 -5.91
C GLU A 105 -0.13 -10.11 -6.63
N PRO A 106 0.99 -9.48 -6.19
CA PRO A 106 2.27 -9.69 -6.86
C PRO A 106 2.78 -11.13 -6.74
N THR A 107 2.53 -11.80 -5.61
CA THR A 107 2.92 -13.21 -5.42
C THR A 107 2.16 -14.12 -6.38
N TYR A 108 0.85 -13.92 -6.51
CA TYR A 108 0.01 -14.68 -7.42
C TYR A 108 0.41 -14.46 -8.88
N ALA A 109 0.64 -13.21 -9.29
CA ALA A 109 1.07 -12.87 -10.64
C ALA A 109 2.45 -13.47 -10.97
N CYS A 110 3.41 -13.41 -10.05
CA CYS A 110 4.72 -14.03 -10.23
C CYS A 110 4.66 -15.56 -10.33
N MET A 111 3.73 -16.22 -9.63
CA MET A 111 3.64 -17.69 -9.61
C MET A 111 2.94 -18.25 -10.84
N PHE A 112 1.88 -17.61 -11.32
CA PHE A 112 1.03 -18.15 -12.38
C PHE A 112 1.15 -17.42 -13.72
N HIS A 113 1.51 -16.14 -13.73
CA HIS A 113 1.53 -15.28 -14.92
C HIS A 113 2.86 -14.54 -15.05
N ARG A 114 3.97 -15.23 -14.74
CA ARG A 114 5.30 -14.63 -14.60
C ARG A 114 5.71 -13.76 -15.80
N ASP A 115 5.54 -14.27 -17.02
CA ASP A 115 6.01 -13.59 -18.23
C ASP A 115 5.15 -12.36 -18.57
N GLU A 116 3.84 -12.47 -18.39
CA GLU A 116 2.91 -11.35 -18.56
C GLU A 116 3.16 -10.25 -17.53
N TYR A 117 3.37 -10.64 -16.27
CA TYR A 117 3.70 -9.73 -15.18
C TYR A 117 5.04 -9.02 -15.40
N PHE A 118 6.04 -9.74 -15.91
CA PHE A 118 7.35 -9.17 -16.23
C PHE A 118 7.27 -8.13 -17.36
N GLN A 119 6.54 -8.44 -18.44
CA GLN A 119 6.32 -7.49 -19.54
C GLN A 119 5.53 -6.25 -19.09
N TYR A 120 4.50 -6.45 -18.26
CA TYR A 120 3.75 -5.36 -17.64
C TYR A 120 4.66 -4.44 -16.81
N TRP A 121 5.54 -5.01 -15.96
CA TRP A 121 6.49 -4.25 -15.17
C TRP A 121 7.49 -3.47 -16.01
N ILE A 122 8.03 -4.07 -17.09
CA ILE A 122 8.91 -3.36 -18.02
C ILE A 122 8.19 -2.17 -18.62
N ASN A 123 6.95 -2.33 -19.08
CA ASN A 123 6.21 -1.24 -19.70
C ASN A 123 5.96 -0.08 -18.74
N ILE A 124 5.61 -0.37 -17.48
CA ILE A 124 5.46 0.66 -16.45
C ILE A 124 6.77 1.41 -16.22
N LEU A 125 7.90 0.68 -16.12
CA LEU A 125 9.21 1.31 -15.93
C LEU A 125 9.59 2.23 -17.09
N LYS A 126 9.17 1.89 -18.31
CA LYS A 126 9.34 2.75 -19.50
C LYS A 126 8.45 3.99 -19.44
N GLU A 127 7.19 3.82 -19.06
CA GLU A 127 6.22 4.92 -18.96
C GLU A 127 6.60 5.96 -17.90
N ASP A 128 7.18 5.53 -16.78
CA ASP A 128 7.59 6.43 -15.69
C ASP A 128 8.85 7.26 -15.99
N GLN A 129 9.34 7.23 -17.24
CA GLN A 129 10.54 7.92 -17.71
C GLN A 129 11.82 7.59 -16.93
N MET A 130 11.84 6.47 -16.20
CA MET A 130 13.06 5.94 -15.58
C MET A 130 14.09 5.48 -16.62
N GLU A 131 13.69 5.33 -17.89
CA GLU A 131 14.60 5.05 -19.02
C GLU A 131 15.78 6.03 -19.09
N ARG A 132 15.59 7.32 -18.78
CA ARG A 132 16.70 8.30 -18.79
C ARG A 132 17.80 8.00 -17.78
N GLU A 133 17.46 7.39 -16.64
CA GLU A 133 18.46 7.03 -15.63
C GLU A 133 19.20 5.75 -16.03
N TYR A 134 18.53 4.80 -16.70
CA TYR A 134 19.16 3.59 -17.22
C TYR A 134 20.04 3.85 -18.45
N GLU A 135 19.64 4.77 -19.34
CA GLU A 135 20.48 5.21 -20.47
C GLU A 135 21.80 5.86 -20.00
N TYR A 136 21.80 6.53 -18.85
CA TYR A 136 23.04 7.09 -18.28
C TYR A 136 24.01 5.99 -17.82
N SER A 137 23.50 4.88 -17.28
CA SER A 137 24.34 3.75 -16.83
C SER A 137 24.84 2.89 -18.00
N SER A 138 24.08 2.74 -19.08
CA SER A 138 24.51 1.95 -20.25
C SER A 138 25.59 2.67 -21.05
N ASN A 139 25.51 3.99 -21.18
CA ASN A 139 26.53 4.79 -21.85
C ASN A 139 27.87 4.80 -21.11
N LEU A 140 27.88 4.67 -19.78
CA LEU A 140 29.12 4.48 -18.99
C LEU A 140 29.82 3.14 -19.26
N ASN A 141 29.06 2.10 -19.65
CA ASN A 141 29.62 0.81 -20.01
C ASN A 141 29.95 0.67 -21.51
N THR A 142 29.53 1.62 -22.35
CA THR A 142 29.76 1.53 -23.80
C THR A 142 31.22 1.77 -24.18
N ASP A 143 32.01 2.43 -23.32
CA ASP A 143 33.47 2.45 -23.42
C ASP A 143 34.13 1.09 -23.09
N THR A 144 33.35 0.11 -22.62
CA THR A 144 33.79 -1.28 -22.36
C THR A 144 32.93 -2.27 -23.15
N THR A 145 33.03 -2.20 -24.48
CA THR A 145 32.70 -3.23 -25.49
C THR A 145 32.17 -4.60 -24.98
N LEU A 146 30.97 -5.02 -25.39
CA LEU A 146 30.72 -6.29 -26.14
C LEU A 146 29.23 -6.57 -26.42
N ASN A 147 28.90 -6.75 -27.71
CA ASN A 147 27.83 -7.58 -28.31
C ASN A 147 26.60 -7.91 -27.44
N LEU A 148 25.57 -7.05 -27.43
CA LEU A 148 24.26 -7.38 -26.89
C LEU A 148 23.28 -7.74 -28.01
N ILE A 149 22.70 -8.92 -27.85
CA ILE A 149 21.78 -9.62 -28.75
C ILE A 149 20.48 -8.81 -28.88
N GLU A 150 20.10 -8.50 -30.11
CA GLU A 150 18.86 -7.82 -30.49
C GLU A 150 17.66 -8.72 -30.17
N TYR A 151 16.80 -8.30 -29.24
CA TYR A 151 15.55 -9.00 -28.92
C TYR A 151 14.45 -8.54 -29.89
N PRO A 152 13.71 -9.45 -30.54
CA PRO A 152 12.65 -9.09 -31.48
C PRO A 152 11.45 -8.49 -30.75
N ASP A 153 10.90 -7.40 -31.32
CA ASP A 153 9.68 -6.75 -30.88
C ASP A 153 8.49 -7.71 -30.92
N ILE A 154 7.93 -8.03 -29.75
CA ILE A 154 6.72 -8.83 -29.64
C ILE A 154 5.52 -7.87 -29.76
N PRO A 155 4.57 -8.09 -30.69
CA PRO A 155 3.41 -7.22 -30.85
C PRO A 155 2.51 -7.27 -29.61
N TYR A 156 2.48 -6.17 -28.86
CA TYR A 156 1.64 -6.02 -27.67
C TYR A 156 0.16 -5.99 -28.06
N LYS A 157 -0.63 -6.86 -27.43
CA LYS A 157 -2.09 -6.79 -27.50
C LYS A 157 -2.52 -5.71 -26.51
N ALA A 158 -2.71 -4.48 -27.01
CA ALA A 158 -3.34 -3.43 -26.25
C ALA A 158 -4.74 -3.90 -25.86
N HIS A 159 -4.93 -4.23 -24.58
CA HIS A 159 -6.25 -4.49 -24.04
C HIS A 159 -6.96 -3.13 -24.01
N SER A 160 -7.66 -2.81 -25.10
CA SER A 160 -8.45 -1.59 -25.20
C SER A 160 -9.50 -1.65 -24.10
N THR A 161 -9.33 -0.82 -23.08
CA THR A 161 -10.35 -0.53 -22.08
C THR A 161 -11.60 -0.16 -22.84
N HIS A 162 -12.61 -1.03 -22.73
CA HIS A 162 -13.91 -0.89 -23.36
C HIS A 162 -14.48 0.46 -22.92
N GLY A 163 -14.42 1.45 -23.81
CA GLY A 163 -15.16 2.69 -23.66
C GLY A 163 -16.63 2.32 -23.59
N SER A 164 -17.23 2.51 -22.42
CA SER A 164 -18.66 2.55 -22.24
C SER A 164 -19.16 3.82 -22.93
N THR A 165 -19.50 3.68 -24.21
CA THR A 165 -20.23 4.67 -25.00
C THR A 165 -21.59 4.87 -24.35
N LEU A 166 -21.68 5.81 -23.40
CA LEU A 166 -22.94 6.29 -22.85
C LEU A 166 -23.67 7.05 -23.97
N GLY A 167 -24.84 6.53 -24.35
CA GLY A 167 -25.61 6.97 -25.50
C GLY A 167 -25.93 8.47 -25.47
N SER A 168 -25.45 9.16 -26.49
CA SER A 168 -25.96 10.48 -26.88
C SER A 168 -27.33 10.26 -27.51
N THR A 169 -28.38 10.62 -26.78
CA THR A 169 -29.76 10.62 -27.27
C THR A 169 -29.88 11.72 -28.33
N ALA A 170 -30.20 11.29 -29.56
CA ALA A 170 -30.44 12.17 -30.69
C ALA A 170 -31.67 13.05 -30.42
N ILE A 171 -31.47 14.36 -30.43
CA ILE A 171 -32.53 15.36 -30.57
C ILE A 171 -32.91 15.36 -32.05
N SER A 172 -34.12 14.87 -32.34
CA SER A 172 -34.72 14.84 -33.66
C SER A 172 -35.14 16.25 -34.09
N ASP A 173 -34.53 16.76 -35.15
CA ASP A 173 -34.97 17.96 -35.85
C ASP A 173 -36.33 17.72 -36.51
N ILE A 174 -37.31 18.54 -36.10
CA ILE A 174 -38.65 18.59 -36.66
C ILE A 174 -38.60 19.50 -37.90
N TYR A 175 -38.65 18.88 -39.08
CA TYR A 175 -38.96 19.58 -40.33
C TYR A 175 -40.47 19.84 -40.38
N THR A 176 -40.86 21.11 -40.27
CA THR A 176 -42.21 21.60 -40.60
C THR A 176 -42.30 21.87 -42.10
N THR A 177 -42.92 20.96 -42.83
CA THR A 177 -43.47 21.21 -44.18
C THR A 177 -44.94 21.61 -44.09
N ASP A 178 -45.20 22.88 -44.39
CA ASP A 178 -46.10 23.34 -45.44
C ASP A 178 -47.50 22.69 -45.57
N HIS A 179 -48.54 23.47 -45.25
CA HIS A 179 -49.88 23.32 -45.82
C HIS A 179 -50.45 24.71 -46.13
N GLY A 180 -50.71 24.95 -47.42
CA GLY A 180 -51.17 26.22 -47.96
C GLY A 180 -52.67 26.52 -47.80
N ASN A 181 -53.00 27.79 -48.02
CA ASN A 181 -53.99 28.30 -48.97
C ASN A 181 -54.06 29.83 -48.89
#